data_AF-A0A4R6QV17-F1
#
_entry.id   AF-A0A4R6QV17-F1
#
_cell.length_a   1.000
_cell.length_b   1.000
_cell.length_c   1.000
_cell.angle_alpha   90.00
_cell.angle_beta   90.00
_cell.angle_gamma   90.00
#
_symmetry.space_group_name_H-M   'P 1'
#
loop_
_entity.id
_entity.type
_entity.pdbx_description
1 polymer ?
#
loop_
_entity_poly.entity_id
_entity_poly.type
_entity_poly.pdbx_seq_one_letter_code
_entity_poly.pdbx_strand_id
1 'polypeptide(L)'
;MFLGWVDIAMACVLLFSLLAGVWRGLLFEVLSLMGWVVAYFGSQMLAPYISHWVPVGAEGSTLHQVSTLVLAFVFLLLLWGLGARLVRMLVQASPLSGLDRLLGAGFGLIRGLLICLLAVLVVGMTPAARSAQWQDSELVPWMQVVLHGLRPLLPPSMVQYVGS
;
A
#
# COMPACT_ATOMS: atom_id res chain seq x y z
N MET A 1 -6.57 31.59 -9.79
CA MET A 1 -6.13 30.27 -9.31
C MET A 1 -6.91 29.97 -8.04
N PHE A 2 -8.08 29.36 -8.17
CA PHE A 2 -8.74 28.72 -7.02
C PHE A 2 -8.31 27.25 -7.08
N LEU A 3 -7.64 26.78 -6.03
CA LEU A 3 -7.27 25.38 -5.90
C LEU A 3 -8.56 24.55 -5.89
N GLY A 4 -8.75 23.71 -6.90
CA GLY A 4 -9.95 22.88 -7.00
C GLY A 4 -10.00 21.89 -5.83
N TRP A 5 -11.19 21.40 -5.48
CA TRP A 5 -11.31 20.38 -4.44
C TRP A 5 -10.52 19.10 -4.80
N VAL A 6 -10.32 18.82 -6.09
CA VAL A 6 -9.48 17.74 -6.61
C VAL A 6 -8.02 17.94 -6.21
N ASP A 7 -7.49 19.16 -6.40
CA ASP A 7 -6.12 19.49 -6.04
C ASP A 7 -5.91 19.43 -4.52
N ILE A 8 -6.88 19.93 -3.75
CA ILE A 8 -6.87 19.84 -2.29
C ILE A 8 -6.85 18.38 -1.85
N ALA A 9 -7.70 17.53 -2.45
CA ALA A 9 -7.75 16.11 -2.11
C ALA A 9 -6.41 15.41 -2.40
N MET A 10 -5.80 15.64 -3.57
CA MET A 10 -4.49 15.09 -3.91
C MET A 10 -3.39 15.59 -2.97
N ALA A 11 -3.38 16.89 -2.67
CA ALA A 11 -2.42 17.48 -1.72
C ALA A 11 -2.59 16.87 -0.32
N CYS A 12 -3.83 16.67 0.14
CA CYS A 12 -4.11 15.99 1.41
C CYS A 12 -3.60 14.55 1.42
N VAL A 13 -3.77 13.79 0.33
CA VAL A 13 -3.24 12.41 0.21
C VAL A 13 -1.71 12.42 0.29
N LEU A 14 -1.05 13.30 -0.46
CA LEU A 14 0.41 13.42 -0.45
C LEU A 14 0.93 13.82 0.94
N LEU A 15 0.32 14.84 1.55
CA LEU A 15 0.70 15.32 2.88
C LEU A 15 0.48 14.24 3.94
N PHE A 16 -0.68 13.59 3.95
CA PHE A 16 -0.98 12.52 4.90
C PHE A 16 -0.02 11.36 4.72
N SER A 17 0.28 10.96 3.49
CA SER A 17 1.20 9.86 3.23
C SER A 17 2.64 10.21 3.62
N LEU A 18 3.08 11.45 3.41
CA LEU A 18 4.35 11.97 3.90
C LEU A 18 4.43 11.95 5.43
N LEU A 19 3.43 12.50 6.11
CA LEU A 19 3.40 12.54 7.59
C LEU A 19 3.33 11.13 8.19
N ALA A 20 2.54 10.24 7.59
CA ALA A 20 2.50 8.83 7.96
C ALA A 20 3.88 8.16 7.79
N GLY A 21 4.58 8.46 6.69
CA GLY A 21 5.94 7.97 6.44
C GLY A 21 6.96 8.48 7.46
N VAL A 22 6.90 9.77 7.82
CA VAL A 22 7.73 10.37 8.89
C VAL A 22 7.43 9.72 10.25
N TRP A 23 6.17 9.49 10.58
CA TRP A 23 5.78 8.90 11.88
C TRP A 23 6.12 7.42 12.00
N ARG A 24 5.98 6.67 10.92
CA ARG A 24 6.23 5.21 10.91
C ARG A 24 7.70 4.89 10.71
N GLY A 25 8.40 5.64 9.85
CA GLY A 25 9.75 5.35 9.39
C GLY A 25 9.77 4.30 8.26
N LEU A 26 10.79 4.36 7.40
CA LEU A 26 10.92 3.46 6.25
C LEU A 26 11.00 2.00 6.70
N LEU A 27 11.82 1.71 7.71
CA LEU A 27 12.06 0.35 8.17
C LEU A 27 10.77 -0.32 8.61
N PHE A 28 9.92 0.40 9.34
CA PHE A 28 8.65 -0.17 9.79
C PHE A 28 7.68 -0.39 8.63
N GLU A 29 7.69 0.48 7.62
CA GLU A 29 6.90 0.26 6.40
C GLU A 29 7.38 -0.98 5.64
N VAL A 30 8.68 -1.11 5.40
CA VAL A 30 9.27 -2.28 4.73
C VAL A 30 9.02 -3.56 5.51
N LEU A 31 9.25 -3.56 6.83
CA LEU A 31 8.95 -4.70 7.69
C LEU A 31 7.46 -5.04 7.63
N SER A 32 6.56 -4.06 7.65
CA SER A 32 5.13 -4.35 7.57
C SER A 32 4.75 -5.02 6.25
N LEU A 33 5.33 -4.59 5.13
CA LEU A 33 5.12 -5.20 3.81
C LEU A 33 5.72 -6.61 3.73
N MET A 34 6.94 -6.79 4.25
CA MET A 34 7.56 -8.11 4.35
C MET A 34 6.73 -9.07 5.19
N GLY A 35 6.08 -8.58 6.25
CA GLY A 35 5.20 -9.39 7.10
C GLY A 35 4.05 -10.04 6.33
N TRP A 36 3.42 -9.33 5.40
CA TRP A 36 2.40 -9.90 4.51
C TRP A 36 2.95 -11.02 3.64
N VAL A 37 4.13 -10.83 3.06
CA VAL A 37 4.80 -11.83 2.23
C VAL A 37 5.19 -13.06 3.05
N VAL A 38 5.83 -12.86 4.20
CA VAL A 38 6.24 -13.93 5.12
C VAL A 38 5.03 -14.70 5.63
N ALA A 39 3.95 -14.02 6.01
CA ALA A 39 2.73 -14.68 6.45
C ALA A 39 2.08 -15.46 5.31
N TYR A 40 2.05 -14.94 4.08
CA TYR A 40 1.47 -15.63 2.94
C TYR A 40 2.19 -16.95 2.63
N PHE A 41 3.52 -16.93 2.50
CA PHE A 41 4.28 -18.16 2.24
C PHE A 41 4.37 -19.07 3.47
N GLY A 42 4.60 -18.48 4.64
CA GLY A 42 4.71 -19.23 5.89
C GLY A 42 3.40 -19.91 6.29
N SER A 43 2.25 -19.29 6.03
CA SER A 43 0.95 -19.89 6.37
C SER A 43 0.68 -21.17 5.59
N GLN A 44 1.09 -21.24 4.33
CA GLN A 44 0.98 -22.44 3.51
C GLN A 44 1.83 -23.59 4.06
N MET A 45 3.01 -23.26 4.62
CA MET A 45 3.87 -24.24 5.27
C MET A 45 3.35 -24.63 6.65
N LEU A 46 2.80 -23.69 7.43
CA LEU A 46 2.36 -23.89 8.81
C LEU A 46 0.99 -24.57 8.90
N ALA A 47 0.08 -24.30 7.97
CA ALA A 47 -1.30 -24.78 8.00
C ALA A 47 -1.43 -26.31 8.14
N PRO A 48 -0.67 -27.15 7.41
CA PRO A 48 -0.74 -28.60 7.58
C PRO A 48 -0.44 -29.05 9.02
N TYR A 49 0.51 -28.41 9.71
CA TYR A 49 0.93 -28.78 11.06
C TYR A 49 -0.10 -28.40 12.13
N ILE A 50 -0.87 -27.33 11.89
CA ILE A 50 -1.86 -26.85 12.86
C ILE A 50 -3.28 -27.31 12.54
N SER A 51 -3.50 -27.95 11.39
CA SER A 51 -4.83 -28.35 10.88
C SER A 51 -5.66 -29.14 11.88
N HIS A 52 -5.07 -30.12 12.56
CA HIS A 52 -5.75 -30.95 13.55
C HIS A 52 -6.26 -30.16 14.78
N TRP A 53 -5.69 -29.00 15.06
CA TRP A 53 -6.08 -28.14 16.18
C TRP A 53 -7.20 -27.15 15.82
N VAL A 54 -7.68 -27.16 14.57
CA VAL A 54 -8.69 -26.21 14.06
C VAL A 54 -10.06 -26.90 13.99
N PRO A 55 -10.96 -26.69 14.97
CA PRO A 55 -12.27 -27.35 15.01
C PRO A 55 -13.30 -26.60 14.15
N VAL A 56 -12.97 -26.33 12.88
CA VAL A 56 -13.86 -25.63 11.94
C VAL A 56 -14.03 -26.46 10.69
N GLY A 57 -15.29 -26.76 10.33
CA GLY A 57 -15.60 -27.64 9.21
C GLY A 57 -15.27 -29.11 9.48
N ALA A 58 -15.65 -29.98 8.54
CA ALA A 58 -15.24 -31.38 8.57
C ALA A 58 -13.80 -31.52 8.07
N GLU A 59 -13.06 -32.51 8.59
CA GLU A 59 -11.71 -32.83 8.10
C GLU A 59 -11.73 -33.07 6.58
N GLY A 60 -10.78 -32.46 5.87
CA GLY A 60 -10.71 -32.52 4.40
C GLY A 60 -11.67 -31.60 3.65
N SER A 61 -12.61 -30.92 4.32
CA SER A 61 -13.48 -29.93 3.66
C SER A 61 -12.72 -28.67 3.25
N THR A 62 -13.16 -28.02 2.17
CA THR A 62 -12.61 -26.72 1.74
C THR A 62 -12.70 -25.67 2.84
N LEU A 63 -13.78 -25.68 3.62
CA LEU A 63 -13.97 -24.76 4.74
C LEU A 63 -12.87 -24.95 5.80
N HIS A 64 -12.57 -26.20 6.16
CA HIS A 64 -11.52 -26.52 7.13
C HIS A 64 -10.11 -26.12 6.64
N GLN A 65 -9.81 -26.36 5.36
CA GLN A 65 -8.53 -25.96 4.77
C GLN A 65 -8.35 -24.45 4.77
N VAL A 66 -9.37 -23.71 4.33
CA VAL A 66 -9.35 -22.24 4.29
C VAL A 66 -9.25 -21.66 5.70
N SER A 67 -10.04 -22.16 6.66
CA SER A 67 -9.99 -21.67 8.04
C SER A 67 -8.62 -21.90 8.67
N THR A 68 -8.00 -23.05 8.42
CA THR A 68 -6.67 -23.38 8.93
C THR A 68 -5.59 -22.46 8.33
N LEU A 69 -5.65 -22.24 7.01
CA LEU A 69 -4.72 -21.32 6.33
C LEU A 69 -4.84 -19.89 6.86
N VAL A 70 -6.07 -19.40 7.00
CA VAL A 70 -6.35 -18.06 7.54
C VAL A 70 -5.85 -17.93 8.97
N LEU A 71 -6.07 -18.95 9.81
CA LEU A 71 -5.57 -18.94 11.19
C LEU A 71 -4.04 -18.90 11.23
N ALA A 72 -3.36 -19.74 10.45
CA ALA A 72 -1.90 -19.73 10.33
C ALA A 72 -1.37 -18.37 9.84
N PHE A 73 -2.03 -17.78 8.85
CA PHE A 73 -1.70 -16.48 8.29
C PHE A 73 -1.79 -15.36 9.32
N VAL A 74 -2.92 -15.27 10.03
CA VAL A 74 -3.11 -14.28 11.10
C VAL A 74 -2.10 -14.47 12.22
N PHE A 75 -1.86 -15.72 12.64
CA PHE A 75 -0.87 -16.03 13.66
C PHE A 75 0.54 -15.54 13.27
N LEU A 76 0.98 -15.83 12.04
CA LEU A 76 2.28 -15.39 11.54
C LEU A 76 2.37 -13.87 11.41
N LEU A 77 1.29 -13.19 10.97
CA LEU A 77 1.25 -11.73 10.94
C LEU A 77 1.41 -11.13 12.34
N LEU A 78 0.78 -11.73 13.36
CA LEU A 78 0.89 -11.28 14.75
C LEU A 78 2.32 -11.47 15.27
N LEU A 79 2.92 -12.64 15.04
CA LEU A 79 4.31 -12.92 15.42
C LEU A 79 5.28 -11.96 14.74
N TRP A 80 5.13 -11.77 13.43
CA TRP A 80 5.95 -10.83 12.67
C TRP A 80 5.77 -9.39 13.18
N GLY A 81 4.53 -8.97 13.43
CA GLY A 81 4.22 -7.65 13.97
C GLY A 81 4.88 -7.40 15.32
N LEU A 82 4.95 -8.42 16.19
CA LEU A 82 5.69 -8.34 17.44
C LEU A 82 7.19 -8.19 17.20
N GLY A 83 7.78 -9.00 16.32
CA GLY A 83 9.19 -8.88 15.94
C GLY A 83 9.53 -7.50 15.35
N ALA A 84 8.68 -6.98 14.46
CA ALA A 84 8.86 -5.67 13.86
C ALA A 84 8.81 -4.54 14.91
N ARG A 85 7.98 -4.67 15.95
CA ARG A 85 7.97 -3.71 17.08
C ARG A 85 9.27 -3.74 17.87
N LEU A 86 9.84 -4.93 18.11
CA LEU A 86 11.14 -5.06 18.78
C LEU A 86 12.25 -4.39 17.97
N VAL A 87 12.31 -4.67 16.66
CA VAL A 87 13.27 -4.01 15.75
C VAL A 87 13.07 -2.50 15.75
N ARG A 88 11.83 -2.01 15.74
CA ARG A 88 11.52 -0.58 15.83
C ARG A 88 12.09 0.05 17.09
N MET A 89 11.96 -0.61 18.25
CA MET A 89 12.52 -0.10 19.51
C MET A 89 14.05 0.02 19.44
N LEU A 90 14.74 -0.95 18.82
CA LEU A 90 16.19 -0.92 18.65
C LEU A 90 16.64 0.24 17.75
N VAL A 91 15.94 0.47 16.64
CA VAL A 91 16.26 1.57 15.71
C VAL A 91 15.98 2.93 16.33
N GLN A 92 14.90 3.06 17.11
CA GLN A 92 14.58 4.30 17.82
C GLN A 92 15.60 4.66 18.90
N ALA A 93 16.29 3.66 19.47
CA ALA A 93 17.39 3.89 20.40
C ALA A 93 18.69 4.31 19.71
N SER A 94 18.76 4.24 18.38
CA SER A 94 19.95 4.56 17.59
C SER A 94 19.88 5.94 16.94
N PRO A 95 21.04 6.58 16.64
CA PRO A 95 21.09 7.83 15.87
C PRO A 95 20.47 7.71 14.47
N LEU A 96 20.31 6.49 13.95
CA LEU A 96 19.74 6.21 12.63
C LEU A 96 18.23 6.51 12.57
N SER A 97 17.57 6.74 13.70
CA SER A 97 16.13 7.08 13.72
C SER A 97 15.82 8.32 12.89
N GLY A 98 16.73 9.30 12.78
CA GLY A 98 16.51 10.48 11.94
C GLY A 98 16.48 10.12 10.45
N LEU A 99 17.47 9.33 9.99
CA LEU A 99 17.56 8.87 8.61
C LEU A 99 16.36 7.97 8.25
N ASP A 100 15.96 7.07 9.14
CA ASP A 100 14.78 6.20 8.96
C ASP A 100 13.49 7.01 8.72
N ARG A 101 13.29 8.11 9.45
CA ARG A 101 12.13 8.99 9.27
C ARG A 101 12.20 9.80 7.98
N LEU A 102 13.39 10.26 7.58
CA LEU A 102 13.59 10.98 6.30
C LEU A 102 13.32 10.06 5.11
N LEU A 103 13.87 8.84 5.14
CA LEU A 103 13.58 7.83 4.13
C LEU A 103 12.09 7.44 4.15
N GLY A 104 11.48 7.36 5.34
CA GLY A 104 10.05 7.15 5.49
C GLY A 104 9.22 8.27 4.86
N ALA A 105 9.64 9.53 4.98
CA ALA A 105 8.99 10.66 4.30
C ALA A 105 9.04 10.49 2.77
N GLY A 106 10.20 10.10 2.22
CA GLY A 106 10.38 9.84 0.80
C GLY A 106 9.50 8.68 0.31
N PHE A 107 9.48 7.57 1.03
CA PHE A 107 8.60 6.44 0.72
C PHE A 107 7.12 6.83 0.83
N GLY A 108 6.75 7.59 1.86
CA GLY A 108 5.43 8.15 2.04
C GLY A 108 4.99 9.00 0.85
N LEU A 109 5.87 9.86 0.32
CA LEU A 109 5.59 10.63 -0.89
C LEU A 109 5.40 9.73 -2.11
N ILE A 110 6.28 8.75 -2.33
CA ILE A 110 6.17 7.80 -3.45
C ILE A 110 4.82 7.05 -3.37
N ARG A 111 4.43 6.58 -2.18
CA ARG A 111 3.13 5.92 -1.97
C ARG A 111 1.97 6.87 -2.25
N GLY A 112 2.04 8.11 -1.75
CA GLY A 112 0.99 9.11 -1.98
C GLY A 112 0.85 9.42 -3.46
N LEU A 113 1.98 9.57 -4.17
CA LEU A 113 2.01 9.76 -5.62
C LEU A 113 1.38 8.57 -6.34
N LEU A 114 1.73 7.34 -5.95
CA LEU A 114 1.15 6.13 -6.52
C LEU A 114 -0.37 6.06 -6.32
N ILE A 115 -0.88 6.43 -5.14
CA ILE A 115 -2.34 6.52 -4.90
C ILE A 115 -2.98 7.57 -5.83
N CYS A 116 -2.37 8.74 -5.98
CA CYS A 116 -2.87 9.78 -6.89
C CYS A 116 -2.83 9.35 -8.36
N LEU A 117 -1.76 8.67 -8.80
CA LEU A 117 -1.65 8.09 -10.16
C LEU A 117 -2.77 7.10 -10.42
N LEU A 118 -3.02 6.18 -9.48
CA LEU A 118 -4.12 5.21 -9.56
C LEU A 118 -5.47 5.92 -9.60
N ALA A 119 -5.67 6.97 -8.80
CA ALA A 119 -6.89 7.77 -8.82
C ALA A 119 -7.12 8.42 -10.20
N VAL A 120 -6.09 8.98 -10.82
CA VAL A 120 -6.17 9.55 -12.17
C VAL A 120 -6.51 8.50 -13.21
N LEU A 121 -5.90 7.32 -13.13
CA LEU A 121 -6.24 6.21 -14.03
C LEU A 121 -7.70 5.79 -13.87
N VAL A 122 -8.15 5.55 -12.64
CA VAL A 122 -9.53 5.12 -12.35
C VAL A 122 -10.54 6.19 -12.78
N VAL A 123 -10.30 7.46 -12.46
CA VAL A 123 -11.19 8.56 -12.87
C VAL A 123 -11.19 8.73 -14.38
N GLY A 124 -10.05 8.56 -15.05
CA GLY A 124 -9.94 8.56 -16.52
C GLY A 124 -10.82 7.51 -17.21
N MET A 125 -11.14 6.42 -16.52
CA MET A 125 -12.06 5.38 -17.01
C MET A 125 -13.54 5.72 -16.79
N THR A 126 -13.86 6.85 -16.15
CA THR A 126 -15.22 7.26 -15.79
C THR A 126 -15.61 8.59 -16.45
N PRO A 127 -16.92 8.92 -16.55
CA PRO A 127 -17.37 10.22 -17.04
C PRO A 127 -16.88 11.41 -16.21
N ALA A 128 -16.44 11.19 -14.98
CA ALA A 128 -15.94 12.25 -14.08
C ALA A 128 -14.70 12.96 -14.62
N ALA A 129 -13.92 12.33 -15.51
CA ALA A 129 -12.80 12.97 -16.20
C ALA A 129 -13.20 14.16 -17.10
N ARG A 130 -14.48 14.26 -17.50
CA ARG A 130 -15.02 15.39 -18.29
C ARG A 130 -15.64 16.50 -17.44
N SER A 131 -15.63 16.36 -16.11
CA SER A 131 -16.19 17.38 -15.22
C SER A 131 -15.31 18.64 -15.22
N ALA A 132 -15.92 19.81 -15.07
CA ALA A 132 -15.19 21.08 -14.98
C ALA A 132 -14.14 21.05 -13.86
N GLN A 133 -14.47 20.47 -12.70
CA GLN A 133 -13.54 20.41 -11.56
C GLN A 133 -12.31 19.54 -11.83
N TRP A 134 -12.41 18.55 -12.73
CA TRP A 134 -11.29 17.70 -13.12
C TRP A 134 -10.44 18.36 -14.19
N GLN A 135 -11.05 19.05 -15.16
CA GLN A 135 -10.32 19.74 -16.22
C GLN A 135 -9.62 21.01 -15.73
N ASP A 136 -10.20 21.69 -14.74
CA ASP A 136 -9.62 22.89 -14.13
C ASP A 136 -8.51 22.59 -13.10
N SER A 137 -8.22 21.31 -12.82
CA SER A 137 -7.20 20.92 -11.83
C SER A 137 -5.78 21.17 -12.35
N GLU A 138 -4.94 21.77 -11.50
CA GLU A 138 -3.53 22.02 -11.80
C GLU A 138 -2.66 20.76 -11.62
N LEU A 139 -3.03 19.86 -10.70
CA LEU A 139 -2.25 18.65 -10.39
C LEU A 139 -2.52 17.48 -11.34
N VAL A 140 -3.72 17.39 -11.93
CA VAL A 140 -4.08 16.31 -12.87
C VAL A 140 -3.14 16.25 -14.09
N PRO A 141 -2.81 17.35 -14.79
CA PRO A 141 -1.86 17.33 -15.90
C PRO A 141 -0.47 16.82 -15.52
N TRP A 142 0.06 17.23 -14.36
CA TRP A 142 1.35 16.72 -13.86
C TRP A 142 1.31 15.21 -13.63
N MET A 143 0.21 14.71 -13.06
CA MET A 143 0.01 13.29 -12.84
C MET A 143 -0.07 12.51 -14.17
N GLN A 144 -0.70 13.09 -15.20
CA GLN A 144 -0.74 12.53 -16.54
C GLN A 144 0.66 12.46 -17.18
N VAL A 145 1.49 13.49 -17.03
CA VAL A 145 2.89 13.46 -17.52
C VAL A 145 3.67 12.30 -16.89
N VAL A 146 3.52 12.10 -15.57
CA VAL A 146 4.15 10.98 -14.87
C VAL A 146 3.60 9.63 -15.40
N LEU A 147 2.29 9.50 -15.58
CA LEU A 147 1.69 8.29 -16.18
C LEU A 147 2.18 8.01 -17.60
N HIS A 148 2.40 9.05 -18.41
CA HIS A 148 2.98 8.92 -19.75
C HIS A 148 4.37 8.32 -19.70
N GLY A 149 5.23 8.80 -18.79
CA GLY A 149 6.56 8.23 -18.57
C GLY A 149 6.52 6.78 -18.10
N LEU A 150 5.46 6.39 -17.37
CA LEU A 150 5.26 5.03 -16.86
C LEU A 150 4.48 4.12 -17.83
N ARG A 151 4.12 4.59 -19.04
CA ARG A 151 3.41 3.78 -20.06
C ARG A 151 4.01 2.38 -20.29
N PRO A 152 5.34 2.18 -20.34
CA PRO A 152 5.91 0.84 -20.52
C PRO A 152 5.58 -0.16 -19.41
N LEU A 153 5.22 0.33 -18.22
CA LEU A 153 4.87 -0.48 -17.05
C LEU A 153 3.36 -0.69 -16.91
N LEU A 154 2.54 0.04 -17.68
CA LEU A 154 1.09 -0.05 -17.61
C LEU A 154 0.56 -1.21 -18.47
N PRO A 155 -0.49 -1.93 -18.01
CA PRO A 155 -1.17 -2.91 -18.84
C PRO A 155 -1.70 -2.27 -20.14
N PRO A 156 -1.66 -2.95 -21.29
CA PRO A 156 -2.10 -2.39 -22.58
C PRO A 156 -3.52 -1.83 -22.56
N SER A 157 -4.40 -2.42 -21.75
CA SER A 157 -5.80 -1.99 -21.58
C SER A 157 -5.97 -0.65 -20.87
N MET A 158 -4.97 -0.19 -20.12
CA MET A 158 -5.01 1.06 -19.37
C MET A 158 -4.38 2.25 -20.12
N VAL A 159 -3.55 1.97 -21.13
CA VAL A 159 -2.84 3.00 -21.91
C VAL A 159 -3.82 3.96 -22.60
N GLN A 160 -4.99 3.47 -23.02
CA GLN A 160 -6.04 4.28 -23.67
C GLN A 160 -6.65 5.36 -22.76
N TYR A 161 -6.47 5.26 -21.44
CA TYR A 161 -6.99 6.24 -20.46
C TYR A 161 -5.92 7.21 -19.96
N VAL A 162 -4.66 6.99 -20.35
CA VAL A 162 -3.55 7.91 -20.11
C VAL A 162 -3.58 8.94 -21.24
N GLY A 163 -4.38 10.01 -21.03
CA GLY A 163 -4.81 11.01 -22.01
C GLY A 163 -3.77 11.32 -23.10
N SER A 164 -4.23 11.39 -24.36
CA SER A 164 -3.41 11.59 -25.57
C SER A 164 -2.38 12.72 -25.43
#